data_AF-A0A849NHQ8-F1
#
_entry.id   AF-A0A849NHQ8-F1
#
_cell.length_a   1.000
_cell.length_b   1.000
_cell.length_c   1.000
_cell.angle_alpha   90.00
_cell.angle_beta   90.00
_cell.angle_gamma   90.00
#
_symmetry.space_group_name_H-M   'P 1'
#
loop_
_entity.id
_entity.type
_entity.pdbx_description
1 polymer ?
#
loop_
_entity_poly.entity_id
_entity_poly.type
_entity_poly.pdbx_seq_one_letter_code
_entity_poly.pdbx_strand_id
1 'polypeptide(L)'
;MLFLTSNIAAQQRQGPPPIPNETQINKMVDDLSNELSLSDVQKIEILALYIDHFADVKSLTNGQRPSREQMDKLKNEFEKNVRNKLNEEQKFKFEKYSKSQNKQPNQNRIRK
;
A
#
# COMPACT_ATOMS: atom_id res chain seq x y z
N MET A 1 6.26 -12.43 -51.11
CA MET A 1 6.42 -11.25 -50.25
C MET A 1 5.84 -11.61 -48.88
N LEU A 2 6.68 -12.11 -47.96
CA LEU A 2 6.26 -12.49 -46.60
C LEU A 2 6.24 -11.24 -45.72
N PHE A 3 5.06 -10.88 -45.20
CA PHE A 3 4.94 -9.85 -44.18
C PHE A 3 5.15 -10.49 -42.80
N LEU A 4 6.35 -10.31 -42.25
CA LEU A 4 6.65 -10.56 -40.84
C LEU A 4 6.07 -9.39 -40.03
N THR A 5 4.83 -9.52 -39.56
CA THR A 5 4.27 -8.59 -38.56
C THR A 5 4.82 -8.96 -37.19
N SER A 6 5.89 -8.31 -36.78
CA SER A 6 6.40 -8.37 -35.41
C SER A 6 5.39 -7.69 -34.46
N ASN A 7 4.65 -8.49 -33.69
CA ASN A 7 3.91 -8.02 -32.53
C ASN A 7 4.91 -7.55 -31.46
N ILE A 8 5.20 -6.24 -31.45
CA ILE A 8 5.89 -5.59 -30.33
C ILE A 8 4.86 -5.42 -29.22
N ALA A 9 4.73 -6.44 -28.35
CA ALA A 9 4.04 -6.28 -27.09
C ALA A 9 4.88 -5.35 -26.20
N ALA A 10 4.44 -4.10 -26.08
CA ALA A 10 4.99 -3.13 -25.14
C ALA A 10 4.84 -3.65 -23.70
N GLN A 11 5.86 -4.32 -23.17
CA GLN A 11 6.03 -4.46 -21.73
C GLN A 11 6.32 -3.07 -21.16
N GLN A 12 5.26 -2.33 -20.81
CA GLN A 12 5.38 -1.20 -19.91
C GLN A 12 5.93 -1.74 -18.59
N ARG A 13 7.22 -1.51 -18.33
CA ARG A 13 7.83 -1.69 -17.03
C ARG A 13 7.12 -0.72 -16.08
N GLN A 14 6.05 -1.17 -15.42
CA GLN A 14 5.39 -0.38 -14.40
C GLN A 14 6.41 -0.18 -13.27
N GLY A 15 6.87 1.06 -13.13
CA GLY A 15 7.67 1.48 -11.99
C GLY A 15 6.90 1.30 -10.68
N PRO A 16 7.53 1.55 -9.53
CA PRO A 16 6.81 1.56 -8.26
C PRO A 16 5.60 2.50 -8.37
N PRO A 17 4.46 2.15 -7.74
CA PRO A 17 3.30 3.01 -7.73
C PRO A 17 3.67 4.39 -7.16
N PRO A 18 3.04 5.47 -7.63
CA PRO A 18 3.29 6.81 -7.11
C PRO A 18 2.91 6.88 -5.63
N ILE A 19 3.63 7.72 -4.88
CA ILE A 19 3.28 8.03 -3.49
C ILE A 19 1.95 8.80 -3.49
N PRO A 20 0.97 8.39 -2.66
CA PRO A 20 -0.31 9.09 -2.56
C PRO A 20 -0.17 10.55 -2.17
N ASN A 21 -1.04 11.40 -2.71
CA ASN A 21 -1.21 12.77 -2.24
C ASN A 21 -2.20 12.84 -1.05
N GLU A 22 -2.36 14.02 -0.47
CA GLU A 22 -3.22 14.22 0.71
C GLU A 22 -4.68 13.80 0.48
N THR A 23 -5.29 14.13 -0.67
CA THR A 23 -6.65 13.70 -1.00
C THR A 23 -6.76 12.18 -1.06
N GLN A 24 -5.75 11.51 -1.63
CA GLN A 24 -5.70 10.04 -1.68
C GLN A 24 -5.50 9.43 -0.30
N ILE A 25 -4.65 10.04 0.54
CA ILE A 25 -4.47 9.60 1.93
C ILE A 25 -5.77 9.71 2.72
N ASN A 26 -6.48 10.83 2.62
CA ASN A 26 -7.78 11.02 3.25
C ASN A 26 -8.77 9.93 2.80
N LYS A 27 -8.84 9.66 1.49
CA LYS A 27 -9.69 8.59 0.97
C LYS A 27 -9.32 7.21 1.50
N MET A 28 -8.03 6.89 1.58
CA MET A 28 -7.57 5.61 2.15
C MET A 28 -8.00 5.45 3.61
N VAL A 29 -7.94 6.54 4.39
CA VAL A 29 -8.37 6.54 5.80
C VAL A 29 -9.89 6.49 5.91
N ASP A 30 -10.63 7.13 5.00
CA ASP A 30 -12.09 7.02 4.93
C ASP A 30 -12.54 5.59 4.63
N ASP A 31 -11.93 4.94 3.63
CA ASP A 31 -12.22 3.55 3.27
C ASP A 31 -11.91 2.61 4.45
N LEU A 32 -10.77 2.81 5.12
CA LEU A 32 -10.41 2.07 6.31
C LEU A 32 -11.38 2.33 7.48
N SER A 33 -11.79 3.59 7.67
CA SER A 33 -12.75 3.99 8.69
C SER A 33 -14.08 3.30 8.51
N ASN A 34 -14.55 3.19 7.27
CA ASN A 34 -15.79 2.49 6.93
C ASN A 34 -15.66 0.98 7.19
N GLU A 35 -14.57 0.36 6.75
CA GLU A 35 -14.35 -1.08 6.91
C GLU A 35 -14.22 -1.50 8.38
N LEU A 36 -13.49 -0.72 9.19
CA LEU A 36 -13.22 -1.04 10.59
C LEU A 36 -14.26 -0.44 11.55
N SER A 37 -15.13 0.45 11.06
CA SER A 37 -16.03 1.26 11.89
C SER A 37 -15.22 2.03 12.96
N LEU A 38 -14.24 2.80 12.50
CA LEU A 38 -13.40 3.62 13.38
C LEU A 38 -14.21 4.76 13.99
N SER A 39 -13.88 5.13 15.23
CA SER A 39 -14.38 6.39 15.82
C SER A 39 -13.68 7.60 15.20
N ASP A 40 -14.27 8.78 15.34
CA ASP A 40 -13.68 10.03 14.84
C ASP A 40 -12.27 10.27 15.41
N VAL A 41 -12.09 9.95 16.70
CA VAL A 41 -10.78 10.05 17.37
C VAL A 41 -9.78 9.09 16.74
N GLN A 42 -10.14 7.82 16.54
CA GLN A 42 -9.27 6.83 15.91
C GLN A 42 -8.92 7.23 14.47
N LYS A 43 -9.89 7.77 13.74
CA LYS A 43 -9.71 8.24 12.36
C LYS A 43 -8.67 9.35 12.27
N ILE A 44 -8.74 10.34 13.17
CA ILE A 44 -7.76 11.43 13.24
C ILE A 44 -6.37 10.90 13.57
N GLU A 45 -6.25 10.01 14.56
CA GLU A 45 -4.97 9.42 14.93
C GLU A 45 -4.36 8.59 13.80
N ILE A 46 -5.18 7.80 13.10
CA ILE A 46 -4.74 6.98 11.97
C ILE A 46 -4.38 7.84 10.77
N LEU A 47 -5.10 8.94 10.50
CA LEU A 47 -4.73 9.88 9.45
C LEU A 47 -3.32 10.44 9.65
N ALA A 48 -2.98 10.83 10.88
CA ALA A 48 -1.63 11.28 11.21
C ALA A 48 -0.58 10.18 10.91
N LEU A 49 -0.85 8.93 11.30
CA LEU A 49 0.04 7.80 11.01
C LEU A 49 0.25 7.57 9.51
N TYR A 50 -0.79 7.75 8.69
CA TYR A 50 -0.69 7.63 7.24
C TYR A 50 0.15 8.75 6.62
N ILE A 51 -0.04 9.99 7.07
CA ILE A 51 0.73 11.16 6.62
C ILE A 51 2.22 10.95 6.94
N ASP A 52 2.53 10.58 8.18
CA ASP A 52 3.90 10.35 8.63
C ASP A 52 4.54 9.19 7.84
N HIS A 53 3.83 8.07 7.68
CA HIS A 53 4.31 6.93 6.90
C HIS A 53 4.69 7.32 5.47
N PHE A 54 3.83 8.06 4.77
CA PHE A 54 4.13 8.45 3.39
C PHE A 54 5.19 9.56 3.28
N ALA A 55 5.35 10.39 4.32
CA ALA A 55 6.49 11.30 4.42
C ALA A 55 7.81 10.51 4.54
N ASP A 56 7.85 9.45 5.35
CA ASP A 56 9.01 8.57 5.48
C ASP A 56 9.29 7.80 4.19
N VAL A 57 8.26 7.25 3.53
CA VAL A 57 8.40 6.61 2.21
C VAL A 57 9.00 7.59 1.21
N LYS A 58 8.53 8.84 1.20
CA LYS A 58 9.03 9.88 0.30
C LYS A 58 10.49 10.21 0.58
N SER A 59 10.86 10.36 1.85
CA SER A 59 12.25 10.61 2.27
C SER A 59 13.17 9.48 1.81
N LEU A 60 12.74 8.24 2.02
CA LEU A 60 13.50 7.03 1.72
C LEU A 60 13.62 6.72 0.22
N THR A 61 12.64 7.13 -0.59
CA THR A 61 12.63 6.91 -2.05
C THR A 61 13.19 8.09 -2.84
N ASN A 62 13.62 9.16 -2.16
CA ASN A 62 14.21 10.32 -2.80
C ASN A 62 15.63 10.01 -3.29
N GLY A 63 15.82 9.93 -4.61
CA GLY A 63 17.14 9.78 -5.25
C GLY A 63 17.67 8.34 -5.35
N GLN A 64 17.14 7.39 -4.58
CA GLN A 64 17.51 5.97 -4.71
C GLN A 64 16.32 5.05 -4.44
N ARG A 65 16.31 3.88 -5.09
CA ARG A 65 15.38 2.80 -4.76
C ARG A 65 15.78 2.16 -3.40
N PRO A 66 14.91 2.17 -2.39
CA PRO A 66 15.21 1.53 -1.12
C PRO A 66 15.31 0.02 -1.24
N SER A 67 16.04 -0.59 -0.30
CA SER A 67 16.07 -2.04 -0.19
C SER A 67 14.69 -2.56 0.24
N ARG A 68 14.42 -3.81 -0.10
CA ARG A 68 13.20 -4.50 0.33
C ARG A 68 13.09 -4.50 1.87
N GLU A 69 14.19 -4.71 2.58
CA GLU A 69 14.22 -4.72 4.03
C GLU A 69 13.86 -3.36 4.63
N GLN A 70 14.29 -2.25 4.03
CA GLN A 70 13.93 -0.91 4.49
C GLN A 70 12.42 -0.66 4.33
N MET A 71 11.86 -1.03 3.18
CA MET A 71 10.42 -0.91 2.94
C MET A 71 9.59 -1.83 3.84
N ASP A 72 10.05 -3.07 4.05
CA ASP A 72 9.37 -4.03 4.94
C ASP A 72 9.39 -3.55 6.40
N LYS A 73 10.50 -2.97 6.87
CA LYS A 73 10.59 -2.35 8.20
C LYS A 73 9.59 -1.20 8.35
N LEU A 74 9.59 -0.27 7.41
CA LEU A 74 8.70 0.90 7.47
C LEU A 74 7.22 0.48 7.44
N LYS A 75 6.88 -0.50 6.59
CA LYS A 75 5.54 -1.08 6.54
C LYS A 75 5.15 -1.74 7.86
N ASN A 76 6.03 -2.58 8.43
CA ASN A 76 5.74 -3.30 9.67
C ASN A 76 5.57 -2.35 10.86
N GLU A 77 6.38 -1.30 10.93
CA GLU A 77 6.26 -0.27 11.96
C GLU A 77 4.94 0.50 11.84
N PHE A 78 4.58 0.90 10.62
CA PHE A 78 3.29 1.53 10.33
C PHE A 78 2.11 0.62 10.73
N GLU A 79 2.10 -0.64 10.29
CA GLU A 79 1.03 -1.59 10.63
C GLU A 79 0.92 -1.83 12.14
N LYS A 80 2.05 -1.88 12.85
CA LYS A 80 2.07 -1.98 14.31
C LYS A 80 1.45 -0.75 14.96
N ASN A 81 1.81 0.45 14.51
CA ASN A 81 1.29 1.70 15.06
C ASN A 81 -0.21 1.83 14.83
N VAL A 82 -0.72 1.45 13.64
CA VAL A 82 -2.16 1.41 13.37
C VAL A 82 -2.85 0.42 14.31
N ARG A 83 -2.35 -0.81 14.45
CA ARG A 83 -2.95 -1.84 15.34
C ARG A 83 -3.03 -1.38 16.80
N ASN A 84 -2.08 -0.59 17.27
CA ASN A 84 -2.10 -0.06 18.63
C ASN A 84 -3.24 0.94 18.89
N LYS A 85 -3.84 1.51 17.83
CA LYS A 85 -5.00 2.40 17.90
C LYS A 85 -6.34 1.68 17.82
N LEU A 86 -6.33 0.38 17.55
CA LEU A 86 -7.52 -0.44 17.30
C LEU A 86 -7.86 -1.30 18.52
N ASN A 87 -9.14 -1.58 18.71
CA ASN A 87 -9.60 -2.63 19.61
C ASN A 87 -9.47 -4.02 18.95
N GLU A 88 -9.73 -5.10 19.69
CA GLU A 88 -9.54 -6.48 19.19
C GLU A 88 -10.40 -6.82 17.96
N GLU A 89 -11.66 -6.36 17.91
CA GLU A 89 -12.54 -6.58 16.76
C GLU A 89 -11.99 -5.85 15.51
N GLN A 90 -11.58 -4.60 15.69
CA GLN A 90 -11.01 -3.78 14.63
C GLN A 90 -9.66 -4.32 14.14
N LYS A 91 -8.81 -4.85 15.03
CA LYS A 91 -7.55 -5.51 14.66
C LYS A 91 -7.79 -6.70 13.73
N PHE A 92 -8.83 -7.50 14.01
CA PHE A 92 -9.20 -8.63 13.16
C PHE A 92 -9.69 -8.19 11.78
N LYS A 93 -10.52 -7.13 11.71
CA LYS A 93 -10.94 -6.52 10.43
C LYS A 93 -9.75 -5.95 9.67
N PHE A 94 -8.85 -5.26 10.36
CA PHE A 94 -7.62 -4.71 9.79
C PHE A 94 -6.74 -5.80 9.17
N GLU A 95 -6.55 -6.93 9.85
CA GLU A 95 -5.74 -8.03 9.31
C GLU A 95 -6.32 -8.59 8.01
N LYS A 96 -7.66 -8.71 7.92
CA LYS A 96 -8.34 -9.12 6.68
C LYS A 96 -8.19 -8.08 5.57
N TYR A 97 -8.38 -6.80 5.91
CA TYR A 97 -8.21 -5.68 4.98
C TYR A 97 -6.78 -5.62 4.42
N SER A 98 -5.76 -5.70 5.27
CA SER A 98 -4.35 -5.68 4.84
C SER A 98 -4.00 -6.89 3.96
N LYS A 99 -4.58 -8.07 4.21
CA LYS A 99 -4.40 -9.26 3.35
C LYS A 99 -5.07 -9.11 1.99
N SER A 100 -6.22 -8.46 1.89
CA SER A 100 -6.89 -8.23 0.59
C SER A 100 -6.14 -7.20 -0.25
N GLN A 101 -5.60 -6.15 0.37
CA GLN A 101 -4.78 -5.13 -0.31
C GLN A 101 -3.42 -5.68 -0.80
N ASN A 102 -2.81 -6.62 -0.07
CA ASN A 102 -1.55 -7.25 -0.46
C ASN A 102 -1.71 -8.37 -1.53
N LYS A 103 -2.94 -8.72 -1.93
CA LYS A 103 -3.17 -9.57 -3.10
C LYS A 103 -2.94 -8.76 -4.39
N GLN A 104 -1.69 -8.41 -4.67
CA GLN A 104 -1.28 -8.29 -6.06
C GLN A 104 -1.62 -9.63 -6.74
N PRO A 105 -2.17 -9.62 -7.97
CA PRO A 105 -2.38 -10.86 -8.69
C PRO A 105 -1.02 -11.53 -8.78
N ASN A 106 -0.95 -12.74 -8.21
CA ASN A 106 0.11 -13.69 -8.49
C ASN A 106 -0.02 -13.96 -10.00
N GLN A 107 0.58 -13.09 -10.82
CA GLN A 107 0.60 -13.22 -12.27
C GLN A 107 1.29 -14.55 -12.53
N ASN A 108 0.49 -15.55 -12.89
CA ASN A 108 0.89 -16.69 -13.68
C ASN A 108 2.36 -17.09 -13.53
N ARG A 109 2.72 -17.74 -12.42
CA ARG A 109 3.70 -18.84 -12.48
C ARG A 109 2.93 -20.13 -12.76
N ILE A 110 2.38 -20.24 -13.97
CA ILE A 110 2.13 -21.54 -14.59
C ILE A 110 2.81 -21.51 -15.97
N ARG A 111 3.46 -22.63 -16.29
CA ARG A 111 4.07 -23.08 -17.56
C ARG A 111 5.57 -22.75 -17.63
N LYS A 112 6.51 -23.70 -17.59
CA LYS A 112 6.53 -25.16 -17.76
C LYS A 112 7.58 -25.75 -16.82
#